data_AF-A0A0D7A8M9-F1
#
_entry.id   AF-A0A0D7A8M9-F1
#
_cell.length_a   1.000
_cell.length_b   1.000
_cell.length_c   1.000
_cell.angle_alpha   90.00
_cell.angle_beta   90.00
_cell.angle_gamma   90.00
#
_symmetry.space_group_name_H-M   'P 1'
#
loop_
_entity.id
_entity.type
_entity.pdbx_description
1 polymer ?
#
loop_
_entity_poly.entity_id
_entity_poly.type
_entity_poly.pdbx_seq_one_letter_code
_entity_poly.pdbx_strand_id
1 'polypeptide(L)'
;GRLRCKRRAPFPVNKEDFIDEDGQWGSKRLYSYINGWVPAIAVWTKSNNDGKLLTNGAETKNIAFYVTSYIAKKQTDKSNVTAVTCKTFARHRRMTDYTEDLRDQSRKLLFRLSHALNSEQVLSGPMVISYLMGWGDVYRSHHYTPIYWSSFIGELFRSFPELRSK
;
A
#
# COMPACT_ATOMS: atom_id res chain seq x y z
N GLY A 1 -1.14 15.21 23.81
CA GLY A 1 -1.77 13.95 23.35
C GLY A 1 -1.63 12.90 24.44
N ARG A 2 -2.62 12.03 24.65
CA ARG A 2 -2.50 10.93 25.63
C ARG A 2 -1.52 9.88 25.10
N LEU A 3 -0.63 9.37 25.95
CA LEU A 3 0.25 8.23 25.67
C LEU A 3 -0.56 6.92 25.68
N ARG A 4 -1.51 6.80 24.75
CA ARG A 4 -2.33 5.60 24.57
C ARG A 4 -2.27 5.18 23.11
N CYS A 5 -2.10 3.88 22.87
CA CYS A 5 -2.11 3.33 21.52
C CYS A 5 -3.41 3.72 20.82
N LYS A 6 -3.32 4.29 19.61
CA LYS A 6 -4.50 4.65 18.79
C LYS A 6 -5.41 3.45 18.53
N ARG A 7 -4.81 2.25 18.41
CA ARG A 7 -5.50 0.97 18.25
C ARG A 7 -6.01 0.37 19.57
N ARG A 8 -5.79 1.05 20.70
CA ARG A 8 -6.17 0.61 22.06
C ARG A 8 -5.49 -0.67 22.54
N ALA A 9 -4.31 -1.00 22.03
CA ALA A 9 -3.47 -2.03 22.64
C ALA A 9 -3.06 -1.59 24.07
N PRO A 10 -2.94 -2.50 25.05
CA PRO A 10 -3.15 -3.95 24.94
C PRO A 10 -4.62 -4.34 24.73
N PHE A 11 -4.86 -5.29 23.83
CA PHE A 11 -6.19 -5.81 23.51
C PHE A 11 -6.68 -6.82 24.57
N PRO A 12 -8.01 -6.99 24.73
CA PRO A 12 -8.57 -8.07 25.53
C PRO A 12 -8.09 -9.44 25.03
N VAL A 13 -7.74 -10.32 25.97
CA VAL A 13 -7.30 -11.70 25.73
C VAL A 13 -8.44 -12.67 25.97
N ASN A 14 -8.55 -13.68 25.11
CA ASN A 14 -9.57 -14.72 25.20
C ASN A 14 -8.87 -16.09 25.11
N LYS A 15 -9.21 -17.01 26.02
CA LYS A 15 -8.63 -18.36 26.01
C LYS A 15 -9.19 -19.24 24.90
N GLU A 16 -10.45 -19.02 24.52
CA GLU A 16 -11.16 -19.76 23.47
C GLU A 16 -11.94 -18.79 22.58
N ASP A 17 -12.33 -19.29 21.41
CA ASP A 17 -13.27 -18.60 20.53
C ASP A 17 -14.67 -18.59 21.16
N PHE A 18 -15.38 -17.47 21.04
CA PHE A 18 -16.77 -17.39 21.51
C PHE A 18 -17.63 -16.53 20.61
N ILE A 19 -18.94 -16.81 20.66
CA ILE A 19 -20.02 -15.96 20.17
C ILE A 19 -21.07 -15.97 21.29
N ASP A 20 -21.50 -14.80 21.76
CA ASP A 20 -22.56 -14.69 22.74
C ASP A 20 -23.93 -14.49 22.09
N GLU A 21 -24.98 -14.52 22.91
CA GLU A 21 -26.38 -14.37 22.46
C GLU A 21 -26.67 -12.98 21.87
N ASP A 22 -25.89 -11.97 22.26
CA ASP A 22 -25.95 -10.61 21.74
C ASP A 22 -25.21 -10.44 20.40
N GLY A 23 -24.59 -11.52 19.89
CA GLY A 23 -23.85 -11.53 18.64
C GLY A 23 -22.46 -10.89 18.72
N GLN A 24 -21.96 -10.60 19.93
CA GLN A 24 -20.55 -10.32 20.13
C GLN A 24 -19.77 -11.60 19.95
N TRP A 25 -18.57 -11.45 19.39
CA TRP A 25 -17.69 -12.58 19.19
C TRP A 25 -16.26 -12.17 19.56
N GLY A 26 -15.46 -13.17 19.87
CA GLY A 26 -14.03 -12.97 20.08
C GLY A 26 -13.27 -14.21 19.66
N SER A 27 -12.20 -14.02 18.88
CA SER A 27 -11.26 -15.11 18.62
C SER A 27 -10.38 -15.36 19.83
N LYS A 28 -9.89 -16.59 19.97
CA LYS A 28 -8.81 -16.97 20.87
C LYS A 28 -7.60 -16.06 20.68
N ARG A 29 -7.27 -15.30 21.71
CA ARG A 29 -6.14 -14.36 21.74
C ARG A 29 -5.40 -14.51 23.06
N LEU A 30 -4.24 -15.15 23.02
CA LEU A 30 -3.39 -15.36 24.21
C LEU A 30 -2.41 -14.19 24.46
N TYR A 31 -2.16 -13.36 23.45
CA TYR A 31 -1.20 -12.25 23.52
C TYR A 31 -1.89 -10.92 23.22
N SER A 32 -1.85 -9.99 24.17
CA SER A 32 -2.58 -8.72 24.10
C SER A 32 -2.02 -7.69 23.11
N TYR A 33 -0.84 -7.93 22.53
CA TYR A 33 -0.22 -7.07 21.52
C TYR A 33 -0.30 -7.64 20.09
N ILE A 34 -0.90 -8.83 19.95
CA ILE A 34 -1.21 -9.44 18.65
C ILE A 34 -2.68 -9.16 18.32
N ASN A 35 -2.96 -8.81 17.06
CA ASN A 35 -4.32 -8.55 16.60
C ASN A 35 -5.16 -9.85 16.60
N GLY A 36 -6.39 -9.83 16.07
CA GLY A 36 -7.11 -11.09 15.78
C GLY A 36 -6.31 -11.91 14.76
N TRP A 37 -5.44 -12.81 15.22
CA TRP A 37 -4.54 -13.55 14.33
C TRP A 37 -5.29 -14.71 13.68
N VAL A 38 -5.10 -14.88 12.37
CA VAL A 38 -5.56 -16.04 11.61
C VAL A 38 -4.34 -16.91 11.35
N PRO A 39 -4.23 -18.12 11.94
CA PRO A 39 -3.00 -18.91 11.88
C PRO A 39 -2.44 -19.10 10.48
N ALA A 40 -3.30 -19.48 9.54
CA ALA A 40 -2.91 -19.65 8.14
C ALA A 40 -2.30 -18.36 7.56
N ILE A 41 -2.98 -17.22 7.70
CA ILE A 41 -2.50 -15.94 7.18
C ILE A 41 -1.20 -15.52 7.86
N ALA A 42 -1.09 -15.68 9.18
CA ALA A 42 0.10 -15.31 9.94
C ALA A 42 1.34 -16.12 9.48
N VAL A 43 1.18 -17.42 9.24
CA VAL A 43 2.26 -18.30 8.74
C VAL A 43 2.72 -17.86 7.35
N TRP A 44 1.77 -17.61 6.44
CA TRP A 44 2.11 -17.28 5.05
C TRP A 44 2.64 -15.87 4.86
N THR A 45 2.04 -14.89 5.54
CA THR A 45 2.40 -13.46 5.37
C THR A 45 3.51 -13.00 6.32
N LYS A 46 3.79 -13.78 7.38
CA LYS A 46 4.76 -13.44 8.44
C LYS A 46 4.55 -12.03 9.02
N SER A 47 3.29 -11.58 9.09
CA SER A 47 2.91 -10.24 9.55
C SER A 47 1.71 -10.28 10.52
N ASN A 48 1.61 -9.24 11.36
CA ASN A 48 0.54 -9.10 12.36
C ASN A 48 -0.75 -8.58 11.70
N ASN A 49 -1.50 -9.50 11.08
CA ASN A 49 -2.77 -9.20 10.43
C ASN A 49 -3.92 -9.13 11.46
N ASP A 50 -4.94 -8.33 11.15
CA ASP A 50 -6.14 -8.18 11.97
C ASP A 50 -7.34 -8.84 11.29
N GLY A 51 -7.51 -10.13 11.53
CA GLY A 51 -8.66 -10.91 11.09
C GLY A 51 -9.88 -10.62 11.95
N LYS A 52 -10.99 -10.27 11.31
CA LYS A 52 -12.27 -10.03 11.98
C LYS A 52 -13.39 -10.81 11.29
N LEU A 53 -14.17 -11.53 12.09
CA LEU A 53 -15.45 -12.07 11.67
C LEU A 53 -16.48 -10.94 11.59
N LEU A 54 -17.25 -10.92 10.49
CA LEU A 54 -18.32 -9.96 10.28
C LEU A 54 -19.66 -10.66 10.49
N THR A 55 -20.23 -10.49 11.68
CA THR A 55 -21.55 -11.04 12.06
C THR A 55 -22.67 -10.01 11.84
N ASN A 56 -23.90 -10.36 12.19
CA ASN A 56 -25.03 -9.42 12.27
C ASN A 56 -24.89 -8.52 13.51
N GLY A 57 -24.27 -7.35 13.36
CA GLY A 57 -24.08 -6.44 14.50
C GLY A 57 -23.68 -5.02 14.12
N ALA A 58 -23.63 -4.15 15.13
CA ALA A 58 -23.21 -2.75 14.97
C ALA A 58 -21.77 -2.63 14.44
N GLU A 59 -20.86 -3.50 14.88
CA GLU A 59 -19.47 -3.56 14.40
C GLU A 59 -19.40 -3.82 12.89
N THR A 60 -20.19 -4.76 12.38
CA THR A 60 -20.24 -5.06 10.94
C THR A 60 -20.81 -3.90 10.13
N LYS A 61 -21.84 -3.22 10.63
CA LYS A 61 -22.37 -2.00 9.99
C LYS A 61 -21.30 -0.92 9.92
N ASN A 62 -20.55 -0.71 11.00
CA ASN A 62 -19.46 0.27 11.05
C ASN A 62 -18.33 -0.08 10.07
N ILE A 63 -17.93 -1.36 10.00
CA ILE A 63 -16.90 -1.82 9.06
C ILE A 63 -17.39 -1.71 7.62
N ALA A 64 -18.61 -2.16 7.31
CA ALA A 64 -19.19 -2.04 5.98
C ALA A 64 -19.29 -0.58 5.53
N PHE A 65 -19.74 0.32 6.42
CA PHE A 65 -19.75 1.75 6.15
C PHE A 65 -18.35 2.29 5.91
N TYR A 66 -17.37 1.91 6.74
CA TYR A 66 -15.97 2.33 6.58
C TYR A 66 -15.36 1.86 5.25
N VAL A 67 -15.53 0.58 4.92
CA VAL A 67 -15.04 -0.02 3.67
C VAL A 67 -15.71 0.65 2.47
N THR A 68 -17.03 0.79 2.50
CA THR A 68 -17.78 1.46 1.44
C THR A 68 -17.33 2.91 1.28
N SER A 69 -17.18 3.64 2.39
CA SER A 69 -16.68 5.03 2.37
C SER A 69 -15.24 5.11 1.85
N TYR A 70 -14.42 4.07 2.06
CA TYR A 70 -13.05 4.01 1.55
C TYR A 70 -13.02 3.69 0.05
N ILE A 71 -13.84 2.75 -0.42
CA ILE A 71 -13.98 2.40 -1.85
C ILE A 71 -14.58 3.58 -2.62
N ALA A 72 -15.64 4.17 -2.07
CA ALA A 72 -16.29 5.36 -2.62
C ALA A 72 -15.50 6.65 -2.35
N LYS A 73 -14.40 6.58 -1.59
CA LYS A 73 -13.50 7.71 -1.43
C LYS A 73 -13.00 8.05 -2.81
N LYS A 74 -13.47 9.18 -3.34
CA LYS A 74 -12.98 9.72 -4.60
C LYS A 74 -11.47 9.81 -4.46
N GLN A 75 -10.76 8.88 -5.08
CA GLN A 75 -9.36 9.05 -5.41
C GLN A 75 -9.41 10.20 -6.40
N THR A 76 -9.33 11.44 -5.89
CA THR A 76 -9.01 12.58 -6.74
C THR A 76 -7.75 12.12 -7.43
N ASP A 77 -7.80 11.87 -8.74
CA ASP A 77 -6.63 11.47 -9.52
C ASP A 77 -5.53 12.45 -9.17
N LYS A 78 -4.65 12.02 -8.27
CA LYS A 78 -3.53 12.81 -7.83
C LYS A 78 -2.62 12.74 -9.03
N SER A 79 -2.63 13.85 -9.79
CA SER A 79 -1.83 14.08 -10.97
C SER A 79 -1.87 12.93 -11.96
N ASN A 80 -2.74 13.01 -12.97
CA ASN A 80 -2.61 12.17 -14.13
C ASN A 80 -1.19 12.39 -14.71
N VAL A 81 -0.29 11.45 -14.42
CA VAL A 81 1.13 11.49 -14.78
C VAL A 81 1.27 11.74 -16.27
N THR A 82 0.39 11.14 -17.07
CA THR A 82 0.29 11.35 -18.51
C THR A 82 -0.09 12.79 -18.84
N ALA A 83 -1.09 13.37 -18.17
CA ALA A 83 -1.48 14.77 -18.38
C ALA A 83 -0.36 15.76 -18.02
N VAL A 84 0.33 15.54 -16.89
CA VAL A 84 1.48 16.36 -16.47
C VAL A 84 2.63 16.24 -17.46
N THR A 85 2.91 15.02 -17.92
CA THR A 85 3.93 14.74 -18.94
C THR A 85 3.61 15.41 -20.26
N CYS A 86 2.39 15.25 -20.77
CA CYS A 86 1.93 15.86 -22.02
C CYS A 86 1.97 17.39 -21.96
N LYS A 87 1.51 18.00 -20.85
CA LYS A 87 1.54 19.46 -20.65
C LYS A 87 2.98 19.97 -20.61
N THR A 88 3.87 19.28 -19.91
CA THR A 88 5.28 19.65 -19.79
C THR A 88 6.02 19.49 -21.12
N PHE A 89 5.75 18.41 -21.86
CA PHE A 89 6.28 18.20 -23.21
C PHE A 89 5.82 19.27 -24.20
N ALA A 90 4.52 19.59 -24.22
CA ALA A 90 3.97 20.64 -25.08
C ALA A 90 4.59 22.01 -24.77
N ARG A 91 4.78 22.33 -23.47
CA ARG A 91 5.49 23.54 -23.04
C ARG A 91 6.95 23.52 -23.47
N HIS A 92 7.66 22.39 -23.34
CA HIS A 92 9.04 22.27 -23.78
C HIS A 92 9.15 22.56 -25.28
N ARG A 93 8.31 21.93 -26.12
CA ARG A 93 8.30 22.17 -27.57
C ARG A 93 8.07 23.63 -27.97
N ARG A 94 7.28 24.40 -27.21
CA ARG A 94 7.04 25.82 -27.48
C ARG A 94 8.22 26.73 -27.12
N MET A 95 9.09 26.30 -26.21
CA MET A 95 10.21 27.09 -25.70
C MET A 95 11.56 26.69 -26.32
N THR A 96 11.58 25.60 -27.09
CA THR A 96 12.81 25.07 -27.70
C THR A 96 12.96 25.67 -29.09
N ASP A 97 14.04 26.43 -29.29
CA ASP A 97 14.38 27.01 -30.59
C ASP A 97 15.06 25.95 -31.48
N TYR A 98 14.84 26.02 -32.79
CA TYR A 98 15.32 25.02 -33.76
C TYR A 98 16.86 24.98 -33.84
N THR A 99 17.52 26.06 -33.43
CA THR A 99 18.97 26.24 -33.48
C THR A 99 19.72 25.63 -32.28
N GLU A 100 19.02 25.19 -31.22
CA GLU A 100 19.67 24.54 -30.07
C GLU A 100 20.16 23.11 -30.41
N ASP A 101 21.28 22.71 -29.80
CA ASP A 101 21.80 21.34 -29.91
C ASP A 101 20.78 20.30 -29.40
N LEU A 102 20.47 19.30 -30.23
CA LEU A 102 19.48 18.26 -29.95
C LEU A 102 19.75 17.51 -28.64
N ARG A 103 21.02 17.34 -28.27
CA ARG A 103 21.38 16.68 -27.00
C ARG A 103 21.00 17.55 -25.81
N ASP A 104 21.28 18.85 -25.87
CA ASP A 104 20.92 19.79 -24.81
C ASP A 104 19.40 19.94 -24.69
N GLN A 105 18.68 20.00 -25.81
CA GLN A 105 17.22 19.98 -25.84
C GLN A 105 16.66 18.75 -25.13
N SER A 106 17.19 17.56 -25.43
CA SER A 106 16.76 16.29 -24.82
C SER A 106 17.03 16.27 -23.31
N ARG A 107 18.19 16.77 -22.86
CA ARG A 107 18.51 16.90 -21.43
C ARG A 107 17.56 17.84 -20.71
N LYS A 108 17.29 19.02 -21.28
CA LYS A 108 16.32 19.99 -20.74
C LYS A 108 14.92 19.40 -20.66
N LEU A 109 14.50 18.60 -21.63
CA LEU A 109 13.20 17.91 -21.60
C LEU A 109 13.11 16.96 -20.40
N LEU A 110 14.09 16.07 -20.23
CA LEU A 110 14.11 15.11 -19.12
C LEU A 110 14.12 15.81 -17.77
N PHE A 111 14.90 16.89 -17.63
CA PHE A 111 14.96 17.68 -16.40
C PHE A 111 13.59 18.32 -16.06
N ARG A 112 12.95 18.96 -17.05
CA ARG A 112 11.62 19.58 -16.88
C ARG A 112 10.55 18.55 -16.53
N LEU A 113 10.57 17.38 -17.19
CA LEU A 113 9.65 16.28 -16.89
C LEU A 113 9.84 15.77 -15.47
N SER A 114 11.08 15.51 -15.06
CA SER A 114 11.38 15.05 -13.69
C SER A 114 10.89 16.04 -12.64
N HIS A 115 11.14 17.34 -12.83
CA HIS A 115 10.64 18.37 -11.91
C HIS A 115 9.12 18.48 -11.88
N ALA A 116 8.45 18.45 -13.03
CA ALA A 116 7.00 18.53 -13.10
C ALA A 116 6.33 17.31 -12.45
N LEU A 117 6.91 16.12 -12.62
CA LEU A 117 6.42 14.92 -11.95
C LEU A 117 6.66 14.97 -10.44
N ASN A 118 7.86 15.40 -10.01
CA ASN A 118 8.19 15.52 -8.59
C ASN A 118 7.33 16.58 -7.88
N SER A 119 6.98 17.69 -8.52
CA SER A 119 6.11 18.72 -7.92
C SER A 119 4.70 18.22 -7.65
N GLU A 120 4.26 17.23 -8.42
CA GLU A 120 2.93 16.64 -8.34
C GLU A 120 2.89 15.38 -7.44
N GLN A 121 4.05 14.91 -6.99
CA GLN A 121 4.15 13.82 -6.03
C GLN A 121 3.81 14.32 -4.63
N VAL A 122 2.78 13.71 -4.03
CA VAL A 122 2.42 13.95 -2.63
C VAL A 122 3.08 12.90 -1.75
N LEU A 123 4.19 13.26 -1.12
CA LEU A 123 4.84 12.42 -0.11
C LEU A 123 4.15 12.57 1.26
N SER A 124 4.08 11.48 2.03
CA SER A 124 3.55 11.56 3.38
C SER A 124 4.58 12.23 4.31
N GLY A 125 4.12 13.13 5.19
CA GLY A 125 5.00 13.77 6.19
C GLY A 125 5.84 12.79 7.00
N PRO A 126 5.28 11.67 7.52
CA PRO A 126 6.06 10.65 8.21
C PRO A 126 7.18 10.04 7.36
N MET A 127 6.95 9.78 6.07
CA MET A 127 7.97 9.27 5.16
C MET A 127 9.12 10.27 5.01
N VAL A 128 8.81 11.55 4.77
CA VAL A 128 9.82 12.60 4.65
C VAL A 128 10.69 12.68 5.90
N ILE A 129 10.07 12.70 7.09
CA ILE A 129 10.80 12.71 8.35
C ILE A 129 11.65 11.44 8.51
N SER A 130 11.13 10.26 8.17
CA SER A 130 11.86 9.00 8.28
C SER A 130 13.15 9.00 7.44
N TYR A 131 13.10 9.55 6.24
CA TYR A 131 14.27 9.70 5.37
C TYR A 131 15.23 10.79 5.88
N LEU A 132 14.71 11.95 6.32
CA LEU A 132 15.54 13.02 6.91
C LEU A 132 16.30 12.56 8.16
N MET A 133 15.67 11.69 8.96
CA MET A 133 16.26 11.14 10.18
C MET A 133 17.13 9.89 9.93
N GLY A 134 17.25 9.43 8.68
CA GLY A 134 18.04 8.24 8.34
C GLY A 134 17.44 6.91 8.84
N TRP A 135 16.17 6.91 9.26
CA TRP A 135 15.48 5.69 9.74
C TRP A 135 15.07 4.77 8.58
N GLY A 136 14.98 5.31 7.37
CA GLY A 136 14.46 4.60 6.20
C GLY A 136 12.95 4.37 6.31
N ASP A 137 12.39 3.60 5.38
CA ASP A 137 10.95 3.33 5.28
C ASP A 137 10.62 1.83 5.38
N VAL A 138 11.60 0.99 5.69
CA VAL A 138 11.45 -0.46 5.77
C VAL A 138 11.92 -0.99 7.12
N TYR A 139 11.01 -1.64 7.84
CA TYR A 139 11.36 -2.51 8.97
C TYR A 139 11.41 -3.95 8.47
N ARG A 140 12.62 -4.49 8.28
CA ARG A 140 12.82 -5.89 7.85
C ARG A 140 13.88 -6.57 8.72
N SER A 141 13.59 -7.78 9.16
CA SER A 141 14.57 -8.65 9.83
C SER A 141 15.46 -9.41 8.84
N HIS A 142 15.04 -9.49 7.58
CA HIS A 142 15.73 -10.25 6.52
C HIS A 142 15.70 -9.47 5.21
N HIS A 143 16.67 -9.75 4.34
CA HIS A 143 16.70 -9.23 2.98
C HIS A 143 15.89 -10.14 2.06
N TYR A 144 14.92 -9.54 1.36
CA TYR A 144 14.14 -10.24 0.34
C TYR A 144 14.78 -10.00 -1.02
N THR A 145 14.78 -11.02 -1.86
CA THR A 145 15.18 -10.90 -3.27
C THR A 145 13.92 -10.63 -4.10
N PRO A 146 13.93 -9.64 -5.01
CA PRO A 146 12.80 -9.41 -5.89
C PRO A 146 12.60 -10.63 -6.78
N ILE A 147 11.39 -11.21 -6.74
CA ILE A 147 10.97 -12.24 -7.67
C ILE A 147 10.09 -11.55 -8.71
N TYR A 148 10.56 -11.49 -9.96
CA TYR A 148 9.77 -10.94 -11.05
C TYR A 148 8.63 -11.89 -11.38
N TRP A 149 7.39 -11.40 -11.25
CA TRP A 149 6.19 -12.20 -11.47
C TRP A 149 6.15 -12.85 -12.86
N SER A 150 6.59 -12.12 -13.89
CA SER A 150 6.70 -12.64 -15.25
C SER A 150 7.69 -13.81 -15.35
N SER A 151 8.86 -13.71 -14.72
CA SER A 151 9.85 -14.79 -14.67
C SER A 151 9.33 -15.99 -13.88
N PHE A 152 8.66 -15.75 -12.74
CA PHE A 152 8.06 -16.80 -11.93
C PHE A 152 6.95 -17.54 -12.68
N ILE A 153 6.03 -16.81 -13.32
CA ILE A 153 4.95 -17.40 -14.13
C ILE A 153 5.51 -18.12 -15.36
N GLY A 154 6.54 -17.58 -16.00
CA GLY A 154 7.23 -18.24 -17.10
C GLY A 154 7.79 -19.60 -16.68
N GLU A 155 8.45 -19.66 -15.53
CA GLU A 155 8.99 -20.91 -14.98
C GLU A 155 7.90 -21.87 -14.51
N LEU A 156 6.82 -21.34 -13.92
CA LEU A 156 5.66 -22.12 -13.50
C LEU A 156 5.00 -22.81 -14.70
N PHE A 157 4.76 -22.07 -15.79
CA PHE A 157 4.21 -22.62 -17.03
C PHE A 157 5.17 -23.50 -17.82
N ARG A 158 6.48 -23.41 -17.55
CA ARG A 158 7.49 -24.34 -18.09
C ARG A 158 7.46 -25.66 -17.33
N SER A 159 7.30 -25.59 -16.01
CA SER A 159 7.27 -26.75 -15.11
C SER A 159 5.92 -27.48 -15.13
N PHE A 160 4.82 -26.75 -15.33
CA PHE A 160 3.45 -27.25 -15.34
C PHE A 160 2.70 -26.71 -16.58
N PRO A 161 2.94 -27.30 -17.78
CA PRO A 161 2.32 -26.85 -19.03
C PRO A 161 0.79 -26.83 -19.00
N GLU A 162 0.17 -27.71 -18.20
CA GLU A 162 -1.27 -27.80 -17.98
C GLU A 162 -1.89 -26.52 -17.40
N LEU A 163 -1.11 -25.71 -16.68
CA LEU A 163 -1.56 -24.43 -16.12
C LEU A 163 -1.70 -23.32 -17.17
N ARG A 164 -1.23 -23.54 -18.41
CA ARG A 164 -1.43 -22.58 -19.51
C ARG A 164 -2.88 -22.52 -20.00
N SER A 165 -3.77 -23.41 -19.54
CA SER A 165 -5.15 -23.44 -20.02
C SER A 165 -6.12 -22.56 -19.22
N LYS A 166 -6.37 -21.33 -19.70
CA LYS A 166 -7.66 -20.84 -20.21
C LYS A 166 -7.49 -19.41 -20.74
#